data_AF-A0A2E1F861-F1
#
_entry.id   AF-A0A2E1F861-F1
#
_cell.length_a   1.000
_cell.length_b   1.000
_cell.length_c   1.000
_cell.angle_alpha   90.00
_cell.angle_beta   90.00
_cell.angle_gamma   90.00
#
_symmetry.space_group_name_H-M   'P 1'
#
loop_
_entity.id
_entity.type
_entity.pdbx_description
1 polymer ?
#
loop_
_entity_poly.entity_id
_entity_poly.type
_entity_poly.pdbx_seq_one_letter_code
_entity_poly.pdbx_strand_id
1 'polypeptide(L)'
;MKKTNRQLKLIASLIYLSILVVGSIKNPLLIPISLCYTALISFLYYFGSKIKDIVINIGYVWLSKWALFVVALSITGIYAPDVFLYAMMLFVVFNITINPTILMTKKETL
;
A
#
# COMPACT_ATOMS: atom_id res chain seq x y z
N MET A 1 3.77 14.11 -20.24
CA MET A 1 3.10 13.35 -19.16
C MET A 1 3.98 12.33 -18.42
N LYS A 2 4.85 11.52 -19.06
CA LYS A 2 5.70 10.51 -18.36
C LYS A 2 6.61 11.07 -17.26
N LYS A 3 7.23 12.25 -17.47
CA LYS A 3 8.15 12.89 -16.50
C LYS A 3 7.45 13.29 -15.19
N THR A 4 6.24 13.86 -15.27
CA THR A 4 5.44 14.29 -14.11
C THR A 4 5.01 13.11 -13.23
N ASN A 5 4.62 11.98 -13.84
CA ASN A 5 4.25 10.76 -13.11
C ASN A 5 5.47 10.15 -12.36
N ARG A 6 6.66 10.16 -12.98
CA ARG A 6 7.89 9.72 -12.32
C ARG A 6 8.24 10.58 -11.10
N GLN A 7 8.13 11.90 -11.20
CA GLN A 7 8.38 12.81 -10.08
C GLN A 7 7.41 12.59 -8.92
N LEU A 8 6.12 12.39 -9.22
CA LEU A 8 5.11 12.09 -8.19
C LEU A 8 5.44 10.80 -7.42
N LYS A 9 5.83 9.73 -8.13
CA LYS A 9 6.23 8.46 -7.51
C LYS A 9 7.47 8.61 -6.62
N LEU A 10 8.45 9.42 -7.04
CA LEU A 10 9.64 9.72 -6.24
C LEU A 10 9.27 10.49 -4.98
N ILE A 11 8.41 11.50 -5.09
CA ILE A 11 7.92 12.27 -3.93
C ILE A 11 7.18 11.35 -2.95
N ALA A 12 6.27 10.50 -3.44
CA ALA A 12 5.56 9.54 -2.60
C ALA A 12 6.52 8.56 -1.89
N SER A 13 7.54 8.08 -2.61
CA SER A 13 8.59 7.21 -2.05
C SER A 13 9.40 7.92 -0.95
N LEU A 14 9.72 9.21 -1.14
CA LEU A 14 10.44 10.01 -0.14
C LEU A 14 9.58 10.26 1.10
N ILE A 15 8.29 10.58 0.92
CA ILE A 15 7.33 10.74 2.03
C ILE A 15 7.19 9.43 2.80
N TYR A 16 7.10 8.31 2.09
CA TYR A 16 7.04 6.99 2.73
C TYR A 16 8.30 6.72 3.59
N LEU A 17 9.48 6.93 3.01
CA LEU A 17 10.75 6.72 3.71
C LEU A 17 10.90 7.64 4.93
N SER A 18 10.48 8.92 4.82
CA SER A 18 10.60 9.86 5.93
C SER A 18 9.69 9.47 7.11
N ILE A 19 8.44 9.08 6.84
CA ILE A 19 7.52 8.60 7.89
C ILE A 19 8.06 7.32 8.52
N LEU A 20 8.57 6.38 7.72
CA LEU A 20 9.13 5.13 8.20
C LEU A 20 10.33 5.37 9.12
N VAL A 21 11.27 6.23 8.72
CA VAL A 21 12.45 6.55 9.55
C VAL A 21 12.03 7.20 10.87
N VAL A 22 11.18 8.23 10.82
CA VAL A 22 10.75 8.96 12.04
C VAL A 22 9.98 8.04 12.98
N GLY A 23 9.04 7.25 12.46
CA GLY A 23 8.26 6.32 13.27
C GLY A 23 9.09 5.15 13.82
N SER A 24 10.11 4.68 13.08
CA SER A 24 10.99 3.60 13.54
C SER A 24 11.96 4.05 14.65
N ILE A 25 12.30 5.34 14.71
CA ILE A 25 13.02 5.92 15.85
C ILE A 25 12.14 5.88 17.11
N LYS A 26 10.82 6.04 16.98
CA LYS A 26 9.88 5.92 18.10
C LYS A 26 9.72 4.48 18.56
N ASN A 27 9.46 3.56 17.63
CA ASN A 27 9.51 2.13 17.91
C ASN A 27 9.85 1.34 16.64
N PRO A 28 10.94 0.54 16.68
CA PRO A 28 11.40 -0.26 15.54
C PRO A 28 10.38 -1.25 14.98
N LEU A 29 9.33 -1.62 15.73
CA LEU A 29 8.24 -2.48 15.27
C LEU A 29 7.51 -1.93 14.03
N LEU A 30 7.60 -0.63 13.75
CA LEU A 30 7.04 -0.05 12.53
C LEU A 30 7.64 -0.67 11.25
N ILE A 31 8.91 -1.06 11.27
CA ILE A 31 9.60 -1.67 10.11
C ILE A 31 8.95 -3.00 9.72
N PRO A 32 8.86 -4.03 10.60
CA PRO A 32 8.21 -5.29 10.25
C PRO A 32 6.71 -5.12 9.97
N ILE A 33 6.01 -4.21 10.65
CA ILE A 33 4.60 -3.89 10.35
C ILE A 33 4.45 -3.40 8.91
N SER A 34 5.32 -2.48 8.50
CA SER A 34 5.36 -1.91 7.15
C SER A 34 5.70 -2.96 6.08
N LEU A 35 6.67 -3.84 6.36
CA LEU A 35 7.03 -4.96 5.47
C LEU A 35 5.91 -6.00 5.35
N CYS A 36 5.23 -6.31 6.45
CA CYS A 36 4.10 -7.24 6.45
C CYS A 36 2.94 -6.67 5.62
N TYR A 37 2.61 -5.38 5.81
CA TYR A 37 1.56 -4.71 5.06
C TYR A 37 1.83 -4.69 3.55
N THR A 38 3.05 -4.35 3.15
CA THR A 38 3.48 -4.36 1.74
C THR A 38 3.43 -5.76 1.13
N ALA A 39 3.81 -6.80 1.88
CA ALA A 39 3.68 -8.18 1.44
C ALA A 39 2.21 -8.59 1.24
N LEU A 40 1.33 -8.28 2.19
CA LEU A 40 -0.10 -8.60 2.09
C LEU A 40 -0.78 -7.91 0.90
N ILE A 41 -0.44 -6.65 0.63
CA ILE A 41 -0.94 -5.96 -0.58
C ILE A 41 -0.39 -6.62 -1.85
N SER A 42 0.86 -7.06 -1.86
CA SER A 42 1.44 -7.77 -3.01
C SER A 42 0.70 -9.09 -3.29
N PHE A 43 0.35 -9.84 -2.24
CA PHE A 43 -0.50 -11.03 -2.36
C PHE A 43 -1.89 -10.71 -2.89
N LEU A 44 -2.53 -9.66 -2.37
CA LEU A 44 -3.84 -9.20 -2.84
C LEU A 44 -3.79 -8.89 -4.34
N TYR A 45 -2.77 -8.19 -4.81
CA TYR A 45 -2.56 -7.92 -6.23
C TYR A 45 -2.29 -9.18 -7.05
N TYR A 46 -1.54 -10.13 -6.50
CA TYR A 46 -1.33 -11.43 -7.14
C TYR A 46 -2.67 -12.14 -7.38
N PHE A 47 -3.56 -12.20 -6.38
CA PHE A 47 -4.89 -12.79 -6.56
C PHE A 47 -5.76 -11.99 -7.54
N GLY A 48 -5.74 -10.65 -7.46
CA GLY A 48 -6.45 -9.80 -8.41
C GLY A 48 -6.02 -10.05 -9.86
N SER A 49 -4.74 -10.31 -10.10
CA SER A 49 -4.21 -10.63 -11.44
C SER A 49 -4.80 -11.90 -12.08
N LYS A 50 -5.35 -12.81 -11.25
CA LYS A 50 -6.00 -14.05 -11.70
C LYS A 50 -7.46 -13.85 -12.11
N ILE A 51 -8.07 -12.72 -11.74
CA ILE A 51 -9.45 -12.38 -12.11
C ILE A 51 -9.47 -11.91 -13.57
N LYS A 52 -10.27 -12.59 -14.41
CA LYS A 52 -10.36 -12.29 -15.85
C LYS A 52 -11.21 -11.06 -16.15
N ASP A 53 -12.34 -10.93 -15.44
CA ASP A 53 -13.25 -9.79 -15.61
C ASP A 53 -12.64 -8.53 -15.00
N ILE A 54 -12.55 -7.47 -15.81
CA ILE A 54 -11.89 -6.22 -15.45
C ILE A 54 -12.65 -5.48 -14.35
N VAL A 55 -13.98 -5.45 -14.43
CA VAL A 55 -14.83 -4.74 -13.46
C VAL A 55 -14.75 -5.43 -12.11
N ILE A 56 -14.82 -6.77 -12.10
CA ILE A 56 -14.67 -7.57 -10.88
C ILE A 56 -13.27 -7.40 -10.29
N ASN A 57 -12.21 -7.37 -11.11
CA ASN A 57 -10.84 -7.17 -10.63
C ASN A 57 -10.66 -5.78 -9.97
N ILE A 58 -11.16 -4.72 -10.61
CA ILE A 58 -11.10 -3.36 -10.04
C ILE A 58 -11.81 -3.32 -8.68
N GLY A 59 -13.04 -3.85 -8.62
CA GLY A 59 -13.81 -3.93 -7.38
C GLY A 59 -13.11 -4.74 -6.30
N TYR A 60 -12.60 -5.92 -6.65
CA TYR A 60 -11.83 -6.79 -5.75
C TYR A 60 -10.61 -6.08 -5.18
N VAL A 61 -9.77 -5.49 -6.02
CA VAL A 61 -8.54 -4.82 -5.55
C VAL A 61 -8.88 -3.61 -4.69
N TRP A 62 -9.87 -2.82 -5.07
CA TRP A 62 -10.26 -1.63 -4.31
C TRP A 62 -10.83 -1.99 -2.93
N LEU A 63 -11.83 -2.87 -2.87
CA LEU A 63 -12.45 -3.29 -1.60
C LEU A 63 -11.44 -4.01 -0.69
N SER A 64 -10.69 -4.95 -1.23
CA SER A 64 -9.76 -5.76 -0.44
C SER A 64 -8.63 -4.92 0.16
N LYS A 65 -8.18 -3.86 -0.53
CA LYS A 65 -7.15 -2.95 -0.02
C LYS A 65 -7.62 -2.19 1.21
N TRP A 66 -8.83 -1.62 1.14
CA TRP A 66 -9.40 -0.88 2.25
C TRP A 66 -9.76 -1.81 3.42
N ALA A 67 -10.24 -3.01 3.15
CA ALA A 67 -10.42 -4.04 4.18
C ALA A 67 -9.09 -4.37 4.88
N LEU A 68 -8.03 -4.62 4.11
CA LEU A 68 -6.70 -4.92 4.64
C LEU A 68 -6.12 -3.73 5.41
N PHE A 69 -6.34 -2.50 4.95
CA PHE A 69 -5.99 -1.26 5.66
C PHE A 69 -6.64 -1.20 7.05
N VAL A 70 -7.95 -1.42 7.13
CA VAL A 70 -8.69 -1.39 8.41
C VAL A 70 -8.21 -2.48 9.35
N VAL A 71 -8.04 -3.72 8.86
CA VAL A 71 -7.56 -4.84 9.68
C VAL A 71 -6.15 -4.59 10.20
N ALA A 72 -5.22 -4.19 9.33
CA ALA A 72 -3.84 -3.92 9.71
C ALA A 72 -3.75 -2.77 10.73
N LEU A 73 -4.56 -1.71 10.57
CA LEU A 73 -4.61 -0.62 11.55
C LEU A 73 -5.23 -1.04 12.86
N SER A 74 -6.27 -1.87 12.85
CA SER A 74 -6.88 -2.37 14.07
C SER A 74 -5.86 -3.19 14.88
N ILE A 75 -5.14 -4.10 14.23
CA ILE A 75 -4.05 -4.87 14.84
C ILE A 75 -2.96 -3.93 15.36
N THR A 76 -2.53 -2.96 14.55
CA THR A 76 -1.49 -2.00 14.97
C THR A 76 -1.94 -1.17 16.18
N GLY A 77 -3.18 -0.70 16.20
CA GLY A 77 -3.71 0.10 17.30
C GLY A 77 -3.85 -0.68 18.60
N ILE A 78 -4.11 -1.99 18.53
CA ILE A 78 -4.21 -2.87 19.70
C ILE A 78 -2.82 -3.23 20.24
N TYR A 79 -1.89 -3.63 19.36
CA TYR A 79 -0.63 -4.25 19.76
C TYR A 79 0.60 -3.33 19.70
N ALA A 80 0.53 -2.23 18.95
CA ALA A 80 1.62 -1.25 18.79
C ALA A 80 1.07 0.20 18.71
N PRO A 81 0.33 0.67 19.75
CA PRO A 81 -0.37 1.95 19.72
C PRO A 81 0.55 3.16 19.56
N ASP A 82 1.80 3.05 20.00
CA ASP A 82 2.84 4.07 19.91
C ASP A 82 3.28 4.38 18.48
N VAL A 83 3.11 3.43 17.55
CA VAL A 83 3.38 3.64 16.12
C VAL A 83 2.13 3.80 15.28
N PHE A 84 0.95 3.77 15.89
CA PHE A 84 -0.35 3.76 15.19
C PHE A 84 -0.48 4.87 14.16
N LEU A 85 -0.21 6.13 14.54
CA LEU A 85 -0.32 7.27 13.64
C LEU A 85 0.68 7.19 12.49
N TYR A 86 1.90 6.73 12.74
CA TYR A 86 2.92 6.54 11.70
C TYR A 86 2.52 5.44 10.72
N ALA A 87 2.00 4.32 11.23
CA ALA A 87 1.47 3.23 10.41
C ALA A 87 0.26 3.67 9.56
N MET A 88 -0.66 4.43 10.15
CA MET A 88 -1.80 5.02 9.43
C MET A 88 -1.33 5.88 8.25
N MET A 89 -0.42 6.82 8.49
CA MET A 89 0.12 7.68 7.43
C MET A 89 0.83 6.86 6.36
N LEU A 90 1.68 5.89 6.73
CA LEU A 90 2.37 5.00 5.78
C LEU A 90 1.38 4.23 4.91
N PHE A 91 0.38 3.61 5.53
CA PHE A 91 -0.58 2.79 4.80
C PHE A 91 -1.47 3.65 3.90
N VAL A 92 -1.85 4.86 4.30
CA VAL A 92 -2.56 5.81 3.43
C VAL A 92 -1.71 6.17 2.22
N VAL A 93 -0.45 6.60 2.42
CA VAL A 93 0.49 6.93 1.33
C VAL A 93 0.63 5.74 0.38
N PHE A 94 0.70 4.52 0.91
CA PHE A 94 0.80 3.31 0.12
C PHE A 94 -0.46 3.05 -0.72
N ASN A 95 -1.65 3.14 -0.12
CA ASN A 95 -2.91 2.86 -0.80
C ASN A 95 -3.21 3.84 -1.95
N ILE A 96 -2.90 5.12 -1.77
CA ILE A 96 -3.12 6.14 -2.81
C ILE A 96 -2.10 6.07 -3.94
N THR A 97 -0.87 5.62 -3.66
CA THR A 97 0.22 5.61 -4.64
C THR A 97 0.14 4.40 -5.57
N ILE A 98 -0.29 3.24 -5.07
CA ILE A 98 -0.39 2.03 -5.88
C ILE A 98 -1.74 2.00 -6.59
N ASN A 99 -1.78 2.46 -7.84
CA ASN A 99 -2.98 2.39 -8.67
C ASN A 99 -3.10 1.00 -9.34
N PRO A 100 -4.25 0.29 -9.23
CA PRO A 100 -4.48 -0.98 -9.92
C PRO A 100 -4.28 -0.95 -11.44
N THR A 101 -4.46 0.21 -12.08
CA THR A 101 -4.31 0.36 -13.53
C THR A 101 -2.88 0.10 -14.05
N ILE A 102 -1.86 0.20 -13.18
CA ILE A 102 -0.46 -0.05 -13.56
C ILE A 102 -0.24 -1.51 -14.03
N LEU A 103 -1.02 -2.46 -13.53
CA LEU A 103 -0.93 -3.87 -13.92
C LEU A 103 -1.77 -4.21 -15.16
N MET A 104 -2.71 -3.35 -15.53
CA MET A 104 -3.68 -3.60 -16.61
C MET A 104 -3.11 -3.24 -17.99
N THR A 105 -2.28 -2.19 -18.09
CA THR A 105 -1.66 -1.79 -19.37
C THR A 105 -0.77 -2.87 -19.99
N LYS A 106 -0.23 -3.79 -19.19
CA LYS A 106 0.61 -4.89 -19.70
C LYS A 106 -0.19 -6.00 -20.39
N LYS A 107 -1.51 -6.10 -20.14
CA LYS A 107 -2.35 -7.19 -20.64
C LYS A 107 -3.03 -6.87 -21.98
N GLU A 108 -3.10 -5.59 -22.36
CA GLU A 108 -3.69 -5.13 -23.62
C GLU A 108 -2.66 -4.99 -24.77
N THR A 109 -1.36 -5.09 -24.47
CA THR A 109 -0.27 -4.95 -25.46
C THR A 109 0.40 -6.27 -25.85
N LEU A 110 -0.21 -7.41 -25.55
CA LEU A 110 0.20 -8.76 -25.95
C LEU A 110 -0.97 -9.45 -26.64
#